data_AF-A0A6H9LLM4-F1
#
_entry.id   AF-A0A6H9LLM4-F1
#
_cell.length_a   1.000
_cell.length_b   1.000
_cell.length_c   1.000
_cell.angle_alpha   90.00
_cell.angle_beta   90.00
_cell.angle_gamma   90.00
#
_symmetry.space_group_name_H-M   'P 1'
#
loop_
_entity.id
_entity.type
_entity.pdbx_description
1 polymer ?
#
loop_
_entity_poly.entity_id
_entity_poly.type
_entity_poly.pdbx_seq_one_letter_code
_entity_poly.pdbx_strand_id
1 'polypeptide(L)'
;MNRNKADYLFRQLRIHLNSFFKQDVVQLAGNIHFCKTAEAAIPPEKGIYIPYDIEVKLQPDDIYNISCNDTTITLWNRIAKPDGDWKTLLDGDKPVWYQHSNGSLMPAWNLFGNLFALLSYAEERQTAECDEHGRFNTKFSPRFKQNLLEIPAFNESAVLLAGALLWQDTKTANFQNCLEFVKPPVMVLSHDCDVLYGNDFWTQIVRLYRVFLPLKKLRLPNLTNIWWIIRNYITPKRFYFDNVKGMVEIEKVYGHKSTFYMLNGTYGRFGSRSGIDAIKEVVDDIPSNFEIGMHYNYDTHLNESLFKDQYDELQSCLYKPVVAGRAHYL
;
A
#
# COMPACT_ATOMS: atom_id res chain seq x y z
N MET A 1 -10.47 -15.93 -17.37
CA MET A 1 -10.46 -14.88 -16.31
C MET A 1 -9.43 -15.14 -15.22
N ASN A 2 -9.36 -16.35 -14.63
CA ASN A 2 -8.45 -16.61 -13.51
C ASN A 2 -6.95 -16.58 -13.86
N ARG A 3 -6.57 -16.94 -15.10
CA ARG A 3 -5.17 -16.84 -15.56
C ARG A 3 -4.64 -15.40 -15.49
N ASN A 4 -5.39 -14.42 -15.97
CA ASN A 4 -4.98 -13.01 -15.89
C ASN A 4 -4.82 -12.53 -14.44
N LYS A 5 -5.63 -13.07 -13.51
CA LYS A 5 -5.50 -12.76 -12.07
C LYS A 5 -4.23 -13.39 -11.47
N ALA A 6 -3.90 -14.61 -11.87
CA ALA A 6 -2.65 -15.28 -11.52
C ALA A 6 -1.43 -14.51 -12.04
N ASP A 7 -1.45 -14.11 -13.31
CA ASP A 7 -0.37 -13.30 -13.91
C ASP A 7 -0.20 -11.96 -13.17
N TYR A 8 -1.31 -11.32 -12.80
CA TYR A 8 -1.30 -10.11 -11.98
C TYR A 8 -0.66 -10.35 -10.61
N LEU A 9 -1.12 -11.36 -9.85
CA LEU A 9 -0.57 -11.65 -8.52
C LEU A 9 0.91 -12.03 -8.60
N PHE A 10 1.30 -12.85 -9.59
CA PHE A 10 2.70 -13.21 -9.80
C PHE A 10 3.57 -11.98 -10.05
N ARG A 11 3.09 -11.05 -10.87
CA ARG A 11 3.79 -9.77 -11.09
C ARG A 11 3.95 -8.98 -9.79
N GLN A 12 2.92 -8.90 -8.95
CA GLN A 12 3.01 -8.19 -7.66
C GLN A 12 3.98 -8.87 -6.70
N LEU A 13 3.96 -10.20 -6.61
CA LEU A 13 4.93 -10.97 -5.83
C LEU A 13 6.36 -10.74 -6.33
N ARG A 14 6.59 -10.76 -7.65
CA ARG A 14 7.91 -10.47 -8.22
C ARG A 14 8.39 -9.05 -7.91
N ILE A 15 7.50 -8.05 -7.99
CA ILE A 15 7.82 -6.66 -7.60
C ILE A 15 8.23 -6.64 -6.12
N HIS A 16 7.46 -7.26 -5.24
CA HIS A 16 7.76 -7.31 -3.82
C HIS A 16 9.09 -8.03 -3.53
N LEU A 17 9.31 -9.22 -4.12
CA LEU A 17 10.57 -9.95 -3.99
C LEU A 17 11.74 -9.11 -4.49
N ASN A 18 11.61 -8.46 -5.65
CA ASN A 18 12.66 -7.59 -6.18
C ASN A 18 12.91 -6.36 -5.32
N SER A 19 11.91 -5.82 -4.63
CA SER A 19 12.07 -4.67 -3.74
C SER A 19 12.74 -5.05 -2.41
N PHE A 20 12.40 -6.20 -1.83
CA PHE A 20 12.75 -6.52 -0.44
C PHE A 20 13.70 -7.69 -0.26
N PHE A 21 14.02 -8.46 -1.31
CA PHE A 21 14.93 -9.61 -1.21
C PHE A 21 16.14 -9.46 -2.14
N LYS A 22 17.22 -10.16 -1.79
CA LYS A 22 18.44 -10.27 -2.60
C LYS A 22 18.15 -10.95 -3.95
N GLN A 23 19.03 -10.72 -4.93
CA GLN A 23 18.81 -11.13 -6.33
C GLN A 23 18.79 -12.66 -6.53
N ASP A 24 19.48 -13.40 -5.68
CA ASP A 24 19.42 -14.87 -5.63
C ASP A 24 17.98 -15.38 -5.42
N VAL A 25 17.25 -14.86 -4.44
CA VAL A 25 15.84 -15.21 -4.21
C VAL A 25 14.96 -14.81 -5.41
N VAL A 26 15.21 -13.63 -5.98
CA VAL A 26 14.42 -13.11 -7.12
C VAL A 26 14.56 -13.99 -8.35
N GLN A 27 15.76 -14.54 -8.59
CA GLN A 27 16.01 -15.45 -9.71
C GLN A 27 15.25 -16.77 -9.56
N LEU A 28 15.09 -17.26 -8.33
CA LEU A 28 14.33 -18.48 -8.03
C LEU A 28 12.82 -18.33 -8.27
N ALA A 29 12.28 -17.11 -8.33
CA ALA A 29 10.85 -16.87 -8.54
C ALA A 29 10.30 -17.45 -9.85
N GLY A 30 11.15 -17.85 -10.79
CA GLY A 30 10.77 -18.61 -11.98
C GLY A 30 10.16 -20.00 -11.68
N ASN A 31 10.40 -20.54 -10.49
CA ASN A 31 9.89 -21.85 -10.05
C ASN A 31 8.47 -21.79 -9.45
N ILE A 32 7.79 -20.63 -9.54
CA ILE A 32 6.42 -20.46 -9.05
C ILE A 32 5.45 -20.68 -10.23
N HIS A 33 4.53 -21.62 -10.05
CA HIS A 33 3.54 -22.02 -11.03
C HIS A 33 2.13 -21.79 -10.48
N PHE A 34 1.41 -20.82 -11.04
CA PHE A 34 -0.02 -20.68 -10.78
C PHE A 34 -0.82 -21.60 -11.70
N CYS A 35 -1.61 -22.49 -11.13
CA CYS A 35 -2.31 -23.54 -11.86
C CYS A 35 -3.66 -23.88 -11.21
N LYS A 36 -4.41 -24.82 -11.79
CA LYS A 36 -5.63 -25.35 -11.15
C LYS A 36 -5.28 -26.33 -10.03
N THR A 37 -6.16 -26.53 -9.06
CA THR A 37 -5.95 -27.49 -7.96
C THR A 37 -5.62 -28.89 -8.46
N ALA A 38 -6.31 -29.37 -9.50
CA ALA A 38 -6.05 -30.69 -10.08
C ALA A 38 -4.63 -30.81 -10.68
N GLU A 39 -4.11 -29.73 -11.26
CA GLU A 39 -2.75 -29.68 -11.81
C GLU A 39 -1.72 -29.56 -10.68
N ALA A 40 -1.99 -28.74 -9.67
CA ALA A 40 -1.14 -28.59 -8.49
C ALA A 40 -0.99 -29.89 -7.69
N ALA A 41 -2.04 -30.74 -7.68
CA ALA A 41 -2.05 -32.03 -7.00
C ALA A 41 -1.13 -33.07 -7.67
N ILE A 42 -0.82 -32.90 -8.96
CA ILE A 42 0.01 -33.82 -9.76
C ILE A 42 1.12 -33.01 -10.45
N PRO A 43 2.07 -32.45 -9.68
CA PRO A 43 3.06 -31.53 -10.21
C PRO A 43 4.01 -32.27 -11.16
N PRO A 44 4.14 -31.83 -12.43
CA PRO A 44 4.94 -32.53 -13.44
C PRO A 44 6.45 -32.51 -13.13
N GLU A 45 6.92 -31.43 -12.52
CA GLU A 45 8.32 -31.22 -12.16
C GLU A 45 8.43 -30.51 -10.82
N LYS A 46 9.65 -30.46 -10.27
CA LYS A 46 9.92 -29.78 -9.01
C LYS A 46 9.66 -28.27 -9.15
N GLY A 47 8.77 -27.73 -8.32
CA GLY A 47 8.45 -26.30 -8.26
C GLY A 47 7.46 -25.96 -7.15
N ILE A 48 7.05 -24.70 -7.05
CA ILE A 48 5.99 -24.25 -6.13
C ILE A 48 4.71 -24.08 -6.93
N TYR A 49 3.70 -24.89 -6.64
CA TYR A 49 2.42 -24.89 -7.35
C TYR A 49 1.36 -24.22 -6.48
N ILE A 50 0.80 -23.11 -6.96
CA ILE A 50 -0.18 -22.31 -6.24
C ILE A 50 -1.53 -22.41 -6.96
N PRO A 51 -2.53 -23.11 -6.38
CA PRO A 51 -3.86 -23.20 -6.95
C PRO A 51 -4.55 -21.83 -7.02
N TYR A 52 -5.13 -21.47 -8.16
CA TYR A 52 -5.87 -20.20 -8.33
C TYR A 52 -7.40 -20.34 -8.37
N ASP A 53 -7.90 -21.56 -8.39
CA ASP A 53 -9.32 -21.91 -8.59
C ASP A 53 -10.03 -22.31 -7.30
N ILE A 54 -9.34 -22.22 -6.16
CA ILE A 54 -9.95 -22.38 -4.83
C ILE A 54 -10.75 -21.13 -4.50
N GLU A 55 -12.04 -21.31 -4.21
CA GLU A 55 -12.93 -20.22 -3.83
C GLU A 55 -12.42 -19.48 -2.59
N VAL A 56 -12.49 -18.15 -2.64
CA VAL A 56 -12.07 -17.28 -1.55
C VAL A 56 -13.30 -16.84 -0.79
N LYS A 57 -13.42 -17.28 0.46
CA LYS A 57 -14.40 -16.72 1.39
C LYS A 57 -13.89 -15.37 1.86
N LEU A 58 -14.74 -14.33 1.81
CA LEU A 58 -14.40 -13.02 2.37
C LEU A 58 -14.19 -13.09 3.88
N GLN A 59 -15.00 -13.89 4.58
CA GLN A 59 -14.83 -14.15 6.00
C GLN A 59 -13.63 -15.09 6.17
N PRO A 60 -12.55 -14.65 6.85
CA PRO A 60 -11.44 -15.52 7.19
C PRO A 60 -11.93 -16.68 8.04
N ASP A 61 -11.52 -17.88 7.66
CA ASP A 61 -11.84 -19.15 8.32
C ASP A 61 -10.53 -19.87 8.67
N ASP A 62 -10.56 -20.86 9.58
CA ASP A 62 -9.39 -21.66 9.95
C ASP A 62 -8.12 -20.83 10.18
N ILE A 63 -8.17 -19.84 11.08
CA ILE A 63 -7.03 -18.96 11.38
C ILE A 63 -6.02 -19.71 12.27
N TYR A 64 -4.74 -19.69 11.91
CA TYR A 64 -3.68 -20.32 12.69
C TYR A 64 -2.35 -19.57 12.61
N ASN A 65 -1.57 -19.71 13.67
CA ASN A 65 -0.30 -19.03 13.85
C ASN A 65 0.85 -20.03 13.78
N ILE A 66 1.91 -19.64 13.07
CA ILE A 66 3.17 -20.39 12.98
C ILE A 66 4.32 -19.50 13.48
N SER A 67 5.33 -20.11 14.10
CA SER A 67 6.56 -19.41 14.44
C SER A 67 7.44 -19.23 13.21
N CYS A 68 8.04 -18.06 13.06
CA CYS A 68 9.01 -17.76 12.01
C CYS A 68 10.07 -16.79 12.54
N ASN A 69 11.31 -17.27 12.74
CA ASN A 69 12.33 -16.55 13.52
C ASN A 69 11.77 -16.15 14.90
N ASP A 70 11.97 -14.89 15.30
CA ASP A 70 11.47 -14.32 16.55
C ASP A 70 10.08 -13.67 16.40
N THR A 71 9.36 -13.97 15.31
CA THR A 71 8.01 -13.46 15.06
C THR A 71 6.99 -14.57 14.82
N THR A 72 5.72 -14.19 14.76
CA THR A 72 4.59 -15.06 14.43
C THR A 72 4.03 -14.66 13.07
N ILE A 73 3.78 -15.63 12.21
CA ILE A 73 3.06 -15.45 10.96
C ILE A 73 1.64 -15.97 11.13
N THR A 74 0.66 -15.19 10.69
CA THR A 74 -0.77 -15.52 10.82
C THR A 74 -1.34 -15.92 9.47
N LEU A 75 -1.81 -17.17 9.36
CA LEU A 75 -2.41 -17.75 8.16
C LEU A 75 -3.90 -18.04 8.38
N TRP A 76 -4.66 -18.08 7.29
CA TRP A 76 -6.09 -18.41 7.31
C TRP A 76 -6.53 -18.99 5.98
N ASN A 77 -7.75 -19.54 5.95
CA ASN A 77 -8.34 -20.27 4.83
C ASN A 77 -7.47 -21.48 4.44
N ARG A 78 -7.31 -22.42 5.38
CA ARG A 78 -6.58 -23.67 5.15
C ARG A 78 -7.15 -24.42 3.95
N ILE A 79 -6.30 -25.07 3.17
CA ILE A 79 -6.74 -25.93 2.05
C ILE A 79 -6.46 -27.39 2.38
N ALA A 80 -7.28 -28.29 1.86
CA ALA A 80 -7.10 -29.72 2.08
C ALA A 80 -5.77 -30.20 1.47
N LYS A 81 -5.13 -31.15 2.15
CA LYS A 81 -3.98 -31.87 1.60
C LYS A 81 -4.42 -32.63 0.35
N PRO A 82 -3.69 -32.57 -0.78
CA PRO A 82 -4.03 -33.39 -1.93
C PRO A 82 -3.88 -34.89 -1.62
N ASP A 83 -4.61 -35.70 -2.38
CA ASP A 83 -4.47 -37.15 -2.34
C ASP A 83 -3.10 -37.58 -2.91
N GLY A 84 -2.63 -38.77 -2.49
CA GLY A 84 -1.37 -39.35 -2.96
C GLY A 84 -0.17 -39.02 -2.08
N ASP A 85 1.00 -38.86 -2.71
CA ASP A 85 2.32 -38.79 -2.07
C ASP A 85 2.65 -37.40 -1.48
N TRP A 86 1.69 -36.81 -0.76
CA TRP A 86 1.84 -35.52 -0.11
C TRP A 86 2.04 -35.68 1.39
N LYS A 87 3.09 -35.05 1.92
CA LYS A 87 3.34 -34.90 3.36
C LYS A 87 3.26 -33.45 3.78
N THR A 88 2.94 -33.22 5.05
CA THR A 88 2.95 -31.88 5.64
C THR A 88 4.39 -31.43 5.88
N LEU A 89 4.68 -30.17 5.55
CA LEU A 89 5.90 -29.49 5.93
C LEU A 89 5.59 -28.32 6.85
N LEU A 90 6.43 -28.21 7.88
CA LEU A 90 6.38 -27.25 8.97
C LEU A 90 5.10 -27.41 9.82
N ASP A 91 5.33 -27.69 11.10
CA ASP A 91 4.33 -27.71 12.18
C ASP A 91 3.12 -28.64 11.91
N GLY A 92 3.22 -29.92 12.30
CA GLY A 92 2.37 -31.02 11.83
C GLY A 92 0.86 -30.71 11.68
N ASP A 93 0.21 -30.16 12.71
CA ASP A 93 -1.22 -29.79 12.74
C ASP A 93 -1.52 -28.41 12.16
N LYS A 94 -0.48 -27.63 11.85
CA LYS A 94 -0.50 -26.27 11.28
C LYS A 94 0.41 -26.19 10.03
N PRO A 95 0.12 -27.00 9.01
CA PRO A 95 0.97 -27.05 7.83
C PRO A 95 1.06 -25.68 7.16
N VAL A 96 2.26 -25.35 6.70
CA VAL A 96 2.51 -24.17 5.86
C VAL A 96 2.55 -24.57 4.40
N TRP A 97 3.22 -25.70 4.13
CA TRP A 97 3.39 -26.28 2.81
C TRP A 97 3.03 -27.76 2.85
N TYR A 98 2.50 -28.26 1.75
CA TYR A 98 2.51 -29.69 1.44
C TYR A 98 3.69 -29.97 0.50
N GLN A 99 4.38 -31.07 0.73
CA GLN A 99 5.48 -31.53 -0.11
C GLN A 99 5.13 -32.83 -0.82
N HIS A 100 5.27 -32.83 -2.14
CA HIS A 100 5.15 -34.01 -2.98
C HIS A 100 6.45 -34.82 -3.01
N SER A 101 6.39 -36.12 -3.35
CA SER A 101 7.56 -37.01 -3.43
C SER A 101 8.65 -36.51 -4.39
N ASN A 102 8.29 -35.80 -5.46
CA ASN A 102 9.25 -35.19 -6.40
C ASN A 102 9.89 -33.88 -5.88
N GLY A 103 9.56 -33.43 -4.66
CA GLY A 103 10.09 -32.21 -4.04
C GLY A 103 9.32 -30.93 -4.35
N SER A 104 8.21 -31.02 -5.08
CA SER A 104 7.32 -29.89 -5.30
C SER A 104 6.61 -29.46 -4.03
N LEU A 105 6.25 -28.19 -3.95
CA LEU A 105 5.54 -27.60 -2.82
C LEU A 105 4.18 -27.05 -3.27
N MET A 106 3.19 -27.17 -2.41
CA MET A 106 1.89 -26.51 -2.55
C MET A 106 1.55 -25.82 -1.23
N PRO A 107 1.06 -24.56 -1.21
CA PRO A 107 0.71 -23.89 0.04
C PRO A 107 -0.42 -24.67 0.74
N ALA A 108 -0.38 -24.76 2.07
CA ALA A 108 -1.42 -25.43 2.85
C ALA A 108 -2.60 -24.50 3.24
N TRP A 109 -2.63 -23.31 2.65
CA TRP A 109 -3.64 -22.29 2.85
C TRP A 109 -3.91 -21.59 1.50
N ASN A 110 -5.03 -20.88 1.37
CA ASN A 110 -5.47 -20.27 0.11
C ASN A 110 -4.67 -19.00 -0.19
N LEU A 111 -3.38 -19.17 -0.48
CA LEU A 111 -2.42 -18.09 -0.74
C LEU A 111 -2.89 -17.19 -1.88
N PHE A 112 -3.22 -17.78 -3.03
CA PHE A 112 -3.71 -17.01 -4.18
C PHE A 112 -4.94 -16.20 -3.79
N GLY A 113 -5.91 -16.87 -3.18
CA GLY A 113 -7.19 -16.27 -2.84
C GLY A 113 -7.08 -15.10 -1.89
N ASN A 114 -6.37 -15.32 -0.77
CA ASN A 114 -6.17 -14.31 0.27
C ASN A 114 -5.41 -13.10 -0.28
N LEU A 115 -4.29 -13.31 -0.98
CA LEU A 115 -3.49 -12.20 -1.50
C LEU A 115 -4.21 -11.45 -2.62
N PHE A 116 -4.87 -12.15 -3.52
CA PHE A 116 -5.62 -11.50 -4.60
C PHE A 116 -6.83 -10.73 -4.06
N ALA A 117 -7.51 -11.25 -3.04
CA ALA A 117 -8.62 -10.56 -2.39
C ALA A 117 -8.15 -9.23 -1.76
N LEU A 118 -7.02 -9.24 -1.06
CA LEU A 118 -6.41 -8.03 -0.48
C LEU A 118 -6.03 -7.01 -1.56
N LEU A 119 -5.27 -7.43 -2.57
CA LEU A 119 -4.79 -6.55 -3.64
C LEU A 119 -5.88 -5.99 -4.56
N SER A 120 -7.02 -6.67 -4.62
CA SER A 120 -8.15 -6.25 -5.46
C SER A 120 -9.27 -5.61 -4.64
N TYR A 121 -9.02 -5.25 -3.38
CA TYR A 121 -10.01 -4.63 -2.48
C TYR A 121 -11.33 -5.41 -2.48
N ALA A 122 -11.25 -6.74 -2.43
CA ALA A 122 -12.40 -7.62 -2.59
C ALA A 122 -13.45 -7.39 -1.50
N GLU A 123 -13.01 -7.09 -0.27
CA GLU A 123 -13.90 -6.77 0.85
C GLU A 123 -14.72 -5.51 0.55
N GLU A 124 -14.09 -4.43 0.12
CA GLU A 124 -14.76 -3.17 -0.24
C GLU A 124 -15.73 -3.35 -1.42
N ARG A 125 -15.33 -4.09 -2.47
CA ARG A 125 -16.20 -4.28 -3.65
C ARG A 125 -17.39 -5.19 -3.42
N GLN A 126 -17.32 -6.09 -2.44
CA GLN A 126 -18.35 -7.09 -2.18
C GLN A 126 -19.19 -6.78 -0.94
N THR A 127 -18.74 -5.86 -0.10
CA THR A 127 -19.49 -5.39 1.07
C THR A 127 -20.30 -4.16 0.66
N ALA A 128 -21.60 -4.18 0.91
CA ALA A 128 -22.48 -3.05 0.59
C ALA A 128 -22.43 -1.92 1.64
N GLU A 129 -21.80 -2.18 2.79
CA GLU A 129 -21.73 -1.23 3.90
C GLU A 129 -20.64 -0.17 3.70
N CYS A 130 -21.04 1.10 3.78
CA CYS A 130 -20.16 2.25 3.77
C CYS A 130 -20.50 3.18 4.94
N ASP A 131 -19.58 4.08 5.29
CA ASP A 131 -19.87 5.16 6.23
C ASP A 131 -20.74 6.25 5.59
N GLU A 132 -21.06 7.31 6.36
CA GLU A 132 -21.88 8.43 5.90
C GLU A 132 -21.29 9.20 4.71
N HIS A 133 -20.05 8.91 4.35
CA HIS A 133 -19.32 9.52 3.25
C HIS A 133 -19.15 8.57 2.06
N GLY A 134 -19.74 7.37 2.12
CA GLY A 134 -19.62 6.36 1.06
C GLY A 134 -18.30 5.59 1.06
N ARG A 135 -17.56 5.62 2.18
CA ARG A 135 -16.25 4.96 2.29
C ARG A 135 -16.36 3.60 2.96
N PHE A 136 -15.54 2.65 2.54
CA PHE A 136 -15.39 1.37 3.23
C PHE A 136 -14.59 1.54 4.53
N ASN A 137 -15.31 1.58 5.66
CA ASN A 137 -14.69 1.67 6.97
C ASN A 137 -14.14 0.31 7.42
N THR A 138 -13.01 0.31 8.11
CA THR A 138 -12.36 -0.91 8.65
C THR A 138 -13.30 -1.77 9.48
N LYS A 139 -14.27 -1.19 10.20
CA LYS A 139 -15.27 -1.92 10.99
C LYS A 139 -16.15 -2.87 10.17
N PHE A 140 -16.29 -2.62 8.87
CA PHE A 140 -17.06 -3.45 7.94
C PHE A 140 -16.23 -4.60 7.36
N SER A 141 -14.90 -4.56 7.53
CA SER A 141 -14.03 -5.65 7.09
C SER A 141 -14.32 -6.94 7.87
N PRO A 142 -14.52 -8.07 7.18
CA PRO A 142 -14.61 -9.39 7.82
C PRO A 142 -13.38 -9.76 8.67
N ARG A 143 -12.22 -9.17 8.35
CA ARG A 143 -10.97 -9.33 9.10
C ARG A 143 -10.94 -8.54 10.42
N PHE A 144 -11.75 -7.49 10.56
CA PHE A 144 -11.78 -6.65 11.76
C PHE A 144 -12.11 -7.46 13.01
N LYS A 145 -13.17 -8.27 12.96
CA LYS A 145 -13.61 -9.09 14.10
C LYS A 145 -12.60 -10.15 14.55
N GLN A 146 -11.66 -10.50 13.66
CA GLN A 146 -10.63 -11.51 13.88
C GLN A 146 -9.25 -10.89 14.18
N ASN A 147 -9.17 -9.56 14.35
CA ASN A 147 -7.92 -8.82 14.53
C ASN A 147 -6.89 -9.04 13.40
N LEU A 148 -7.36 -9.27 12.17
CA LEU A 148 -6.50 -9.55 11.01
C LEU A 148 -6.16 -8.29 10.18
N LEU A 149 -6.54 -7.09 10.63
CA LEU A 149 -6.24 -5.85 9.91
C LEU A 149 -4.77 -5.43 10.04
N GLU A 150 -4.16 -5.69 11.19
CA GLU A 150 -2.76 -5.35 11.47
C GLU A 150 -1.78 -6.39 10.93
N ILE A 151 -2.28 -7.51 10.40
CA ILE A 151 -1.44 -8.57 9.84
C ILE A 151 -0.95 -8.14 8.45
N PRO A 152 0.37 -7.99 8.22
CA PRO A 152 0.92 -7.63 6.92
C PRO A 152 0.97 -8.85 6.02
N ALA A 153 -0.19 -9.44 5.75
CA ALA A 153 -0.32 -10.77 5.17
C ALA A 153 0.39 -10.93 3.82
N PHE A 154 0.43 -9.87 3.00
CA PHE A 154 1.19 -9.90 1.75
C PHE A 154 2.70 -10.05 2.00
N ASN A 155 3.25 -9.31 2.95
CA ASN A 155 4.65 -9.40 3.35
C ASN A 155 4.97 -10.76 3.97
N GLU A 156 4.14 -11.24 4.90
CA GLU A 156 4.33 -12.55 5.54
C GLU A 156 4.31 -13.68 4.49
N SER A 157 3.41 -13.59 3.52
CA SER A 157 3.32 -14.57 2.42
C SER A 157 4.53 -14.51 1.50
N ALA A 158 5.05 -13.32 1.21
CA ALA A 158 6.27 -13.16 0.42
C ALA A 158 7.49 -13.74 1.14
N VAL A 159 7.58 -13.60 2.46
CA VAL A 159 8.62 -14.24 3.29
C VAL A 159 8.52 -15.76 3.22
N LEU A 160 7.32 -16.32 3.40
CA LEU A 160 7.11 -17.78 3.29
C LEU A 160 7.46 -18.31 1.90
N LEU A 161 7.10 -17.59 0.84
CA LEU A 161 7.44 -17.94 -0.53
C LEU A 161 8.95 -17.88 -0.78
N ALA A 162 9.63 -16.84 -0.30
CA ALA A 162 11.08 -16.73 -0.39
C ALA A 162 11.78 -17.90 0.32
N GLY A 163 11.32 -18.25 1.52
CA GLY A 163 11.82 -19.42 2.26
C GLY A 163 11.60 -20.72 1.53
N ALA A 164 10.43 -20.90 0.90
CA ALA A 164 10.13 -22.08 0.09
C ALA A 164 11.03 -22.18 -1.16
N LEU A 165 11.29 -21.06 -1.84
CA LEU A 165 12.20 -21.01 -2.98
C LEU A 165 13.63 -21.40 -2.58
N LEU A 166 14.15 -20.81 -1.49
CA LEU A 166 15.48 -21.10 -0.97
C LEU A 166 15.62 -22.54 -0.50
N TRP A 167 14.58 -23.08 0.14
CA TRP A 167 14.55 -24.48 0.57
C TRP A 167 14.57 -25.42 -0.64
N GLN A 168 13.83 -25.10 -1.72
CA GLN A 168 13.86 -25.90 -2.93
C GLN A 168 15.25 -25.91 -3.56
N ASP A 169 15.95 -24.78 -3.58
CA ASP A 169 17.29 -24.68 -4.15
C ASP A 169 18.34 -25.42 -3.32
N THR A 170 18.43 -25.13 -2.03
CA THR A 170 19.55 -25.55 -1.17
C THR A 170 19.31 -26.85 -0.40
N LYS A 171 18.04 -27.23 -0.17
CA LYS A 171 17.60 -28.33 0.73
C LYS A 171 18.12 -28.25 2.18
N THR A 172 18.85 -27.19 2.54
CA THR A 172 19.46 -26.98 3.87
C THR A 172 18.95 -25.70 4.54
N ALA A 173 18.38 -24.76 3.78
CA ALA A 173 17.79 -23.55 4.33
C ALA A 173 16.62 -23.90 5.27
N ASN A 174 16.70 -23.43 6.52
CA ASN A 174 15.56 -23.42 7.42
C ASN A 174 14.52 -22.45 6.82
N PHE A 175 13.31 -22.94 6.49
CA PHE A 175 12.20 -22.14 5.95
C PHE A 175 11.93 -20.85 6.76
N GLN A 176 12.33 -20.84 8.03
CA GLN A 176 12.15 -19.70 8.92
C GLN A 176 13.26 -18.66 8.77
N ASN A 177 14.52 -19.03 8.47
CA ASN A 177 15.66 -18.11 8.47
C ASN A 177 15.87 -17.41 7.10
N CYS A 178 14.90 -16.60 6.69
CA CYS A 178 14.99 -15.83 5.44
C CYS A 178 15.62 -14.44 5.62
N LEU A 179 15.88 -14.01 6.86
CA LEU A 179 16.30 -12.64 7.18
C LEU A 179 17.62 -12.27 6.52
N GLU A 180 18.54 -13.22 6.35
CA GLU A 180 19.80 -12.98 5.66
C GLU A 180 19.63 -12.62 4.18
N PHE A 181 18.48 -12.95 3.58
CA PHE A 181 18.14 -12.66 2.19
C PHE A 181 17.26 -11.42 2.03
N VAL A 182 16.81 -10.82 3.14
CA VAL A 182 16.05 -9.57 3.12
C VAL A 182 17.02 -8.40 2.93
N LYS A 183 16.65 -7.46 2.07
CA LYS A 183 17.39 -6.22 1.85
C LYS A 183 17.29 -5.30 3.07
N PRO A 184 18.30 -4.46 3.33
CA PRO A 184 18.18 -3.43 4.35
C PRO A 184 16.96 -2.54 4.11
N PRO A 185 16.30 -2.04 5.16
CA PRO A 185 15.20 -1.10 5.02
C PRO A 185 15.68 0.15 4.28
N VAL A 186 14.82 0.67 3.42
CA VAL A 186 15.05 1.93 2.70
C VAL A 186 14.08 2.98 3.21
N MET A 187 14.58 4.20 3.42
CA MET A 187 13.73 5.34 3.75
C MET A 187 13.16 5.91 2.45
N VAL A 188 11.83 5.90 2.34
CA VAL A 188 11.10 6.51 1.23
C VAL A 188 10.33 7.70 1.78
N LEU A 189 10.62 8.88 1.27
CA LEU A 189 10.03 10.13 1.72
C LEU A 189 8.88 10.51 0.79
N SER A 190 7.79 11.04 1.37
CA SER A 190 6.65 11.53 0.61
C SER A 190 5.97 12.68 1.32
N HIS A 191 5.46 13.64 0.55
CA HIS A 191 4.91 14.89 1.06
C HIS A 191 3.56 15.21 0.43
N ASP A 192 2.57 15.52 1.26
CA ASP A 192 1.27 15.99 0.80
C ASP A 192 1.27 17.52 0.74
N CYS A 193 1.03 18.06 -0.44
CA CYS A 193 1.07 19.49 -0.73
C CYS A 193 -0.35 20.06 -0.84
N ASP A 194 -1.03 20.18 0.30
CA ASP A 194 -2.42 20.66 0.37
C ASP A 194 -2.54 22.17 0.07
N VAL A 195 -1.58 22.94 0.57
CA VAL A 195 -1.57 24.41 0.55
C VAL A 195 -0.18 24.89 0.14
N LEU A 196 -0.11 25.68 -0.92
CA LEU A 196 1.11 26.31 -1.41
C LEU A 196 1.20 27.79 -1.02
N TYR A 197 0.07 28.43 -0.72
CA TYR A 197 0.04 29.82 -0.29
C TYR A 197 -0.67 30.02 1.04
N GLY A 198 0.01 30.76 1.92
CA GLY A 198 -0.47 31.05 3.25
C GLY A 198 -1.67 31.97 3.30
N ASN A 199 -1.98 32.72 2.25
CA ASN A 199 -3.16 33.59 2.20
C ASN A 199 -4.44 32.88 1.72
N ASP A 200 -4.46 31.54 1.65
CA ASP A 200 -5.67 30.76 1.36
C ASP A 200 -6.84 31.18 2.27
N PHE A 201 -7.99 31.48 1.65
CA PHE A 201 -9.15 32.06 2.30
C PHE A 201 -9.63 31.23 3.50
N TRP A 202 -9.83 29.92 3.30
CA TRP A 202 -10.34 29.04 4.35
C TRP A 202 -9.34 28.86 5.49
N THR A 203 -8.05 28.76 5.18
CA THR A 203 -6.97 28.70 6.16
C THR A 203 -6.99 29.95 7.06
N GLN A 204 -7.18 31.12 6.46
CA GLN A 204 -7.24 32.38 7.21
C GLN A 204 -8.54 32.54 8.01
N ILE A 205 -9.68 32.11 7.48
CA ILE A 205 -10.96 32.10 8.21
C ILE A 205 -10.89 31.19 9.43
N VAL A 206 -10.33 29.98 9.30
CA VAL A 206 -10.16 29.07 10.44
C VAL A 206 -9.22 29.66 11.49
N ARG A 207 -8.13 30.32 11.07
CA ARG A 207 -7.22 31.02 11.99
C ARG A 207 -7.92 32.16 12.72
N LEU A 208 -8.74 32.95 12.02
CA LEU A 208 -9.53 34.02 12.62
C LEU A 208 -10.52 33.47 13.65
N TYR A 209 -11.22 32.39 13.33
CA TYR A 209 -12.10 31.72 14.29
C TYR A 209 -11.33 31.25 15.54
N ARG A 210 -10.11 30.72 15.39
CA ARG A 210 -9.24 30.31 16.50
C ARG A 210 -8.76 31.47 17.39
N VAL A 211 -8.78 32.72 16.90
CA VAL A 211 -8.54 33.91 17.75
C VAL A 211 -9.60 33.97 18.85
N PHE A 212 -10.86 33.78 18.49
CA PHE A 212 -12.02 33.97 19.39
C PHE A 212 -12.47 32.69 20.09
N LEU A 213 -12.04 31.50 19.64
CA LEU A 213 -12.39 30.22 20.26
C LEU A 213 -12.18 30.16 21.78
N PRO A 214 -11.10 30.71 22.38
CA PRO A 214 -10.91 30.72 23.84
C PRO A 214 -12.00 31.46 24.62
N LEU A 215 -12.70 32.41 24.00
CA LEU A 215 -13.80 33.15 24.66
C LEU A 215 -14.95 32.23 25.05
N LYS A 216 -15.16 31.11 24.34
CA LYS A 216 -16.14 30.08 24.72
C LYS A 216 -15.86 29.46 26.09
N LYS A 217 -14.61 29.54 26.56
CA LYS A 217 -14.15 29.08 27.89
C LYS A 217 -13.78 30.25 28.81
N LEU A 218 -14.25 31.47 28.51
CA LEU A 218 -13.95 32.70 29.25
C LEU A 218 -12.43 33.00 29.35
N ARG A 219 -11.65 32.58 28.36
CA ARG A 219 -10.22 32.88 28.26
C ARG A 219 -9.98 33.99 27.25
N LEU A 220 -8.87 34.72 27.42
CA LEU A 220 -8.47 35.78 26.50
C LEU A 220 -8.27 35.29 25.06
N PRO A 221 -8.58 36.10 24.04
CA PRO A 221 -8.35 35.77 22.64
C PRO A 221 -6.89 35.45 22.33
N ASN A 222 -6.65 34.51 21.42
CA ASN A 222 -5.31 34.18 20.97
C ASN A 222 -4.87 35.12 19.84
N LEU A 223 -4.35 36.30 20.20
CA LEU A 223 -3.92 37.33 19.25
C LEU A 223 -2.73 36.91 18.38
N THR A 224 -1.97 35.88 18.76
CA THR A 224 -0.88 35.34 17.93
C THR A 224 -1.39 34.93 16.55
N ASN A 225 -2.62 34.43 16.44
CA ASN A 225 -3.22 34.09 15.15
C ASN A 225 -3.45 35.31 14.23
N ILE A 226 -3.70 36.51 14.78
CA ILE A 226 -3.84 37.74 13.98
C ILE A 226 -2.50 38.08 13.33
N TRP A 227 -1.42 38.00 14.09
CA TRP A 227 -0.08 38.22 13.55
C TRP A 227 0.26 37.24 12.43
N TRP A 228 -0.11 35.96 12.59
CA TRP A 228 0.04 34.95 11.55
C TRP A 228 -0.81 35.24 10.30
N ILE A 229 -2.02 35.77 10.45
CA ILE A 229 -2.85 36.21 9.31
C ILE A 229 -2.12 37.30 8.54
N ILE A 230 -1.70 38.37 9.22
CA ILE A 230 -0.99 39.49 8.60
C ILE A 230 0.27 39.00 7.86
N ARG A 231 1.09 38.19 8.53
CA ARG A 231 2.33 37.66 7.96
C ARG A 231 2.09 36.79 6.72
N ASN A 232 1.05 35.97 6.73
CA ASN A 232 0.69 35.13 5.59
C ASN A 232 0.16 35.95 4.40
N TYR A 233 -0.46 37.10 4.63
CA TYR A 233 -0.86 38.01 3.55
C TYR A 233 0.35 38.76 2.96
N ILE A 234 1.30 39.19 3.79
CA ILE A 234 2.50 39.91 3.33
C ILE A 234 3.48 38.94 2.63
N THR A 235 3.63 37.72 3.15
CA THR A 235 4.57 36.72 2.64
C THR A 235 3.90 35.36 2.42
N PRO A 236 3.01 35.22 1.42
CA PRO A 236 2.18 34.02 1.26
C PRO A 236 2.99 32.75 0.96
N LYS A 237 4.15 32.85 0.33
CA LYS A 237 5.00 31.70 -0.03
C LYS A 237 5.83 31.13 1.13
N ARG A 238 6.14 31.96 2.13
CA ARG A 238 7.22 31.72 3.12
C ARG A 238 7.14 30.41 3.91
N PHE A 239 5.94 29.93 4.19
CA PHE A 239 5.72 28.77 5.08
C PHE A 239 5.07 27.58 4.39
N TYR A 240 4.91 27.67 3.08
CA TYR A 240 4.16 26.70 2.29
C TYR A 240 5.01 26.34 1.08
N PHE A 241 4.97 27.18 0.06
CA PHE A 241 5.82 27.08 -1.12
C PHE A 241 7.33 26.98 -0.78
N ASP A 242 7.86 27.90 0.02
CA ASP A 242 9.30 27.92 0.34
C ASP A 242 9.71 26.73 1.25
N ASN A 243 8.76 26.15 1.99
CA ASN A 243 9.02 24.93 2.74
C ASN A 243 9.18 23.73 1.81
N VAL A 244 8.39 23.63 0.73
CA VAL A 244 8.58 22.59 -0.30
C VAL A 244 9.98 22.68 -0.90
N LYS A 245 10.44 23.91 -1.24
CA LYS A 245 11.81 24.15 -1.69
C LYS A 245 12.85 23.72 -0.66
N GLY A 246 12.67 24.13 0.60
CA GLY A 246 13.56 23.75 1.69
C GLY A 246 13.67 22.23 1.86
N MET A 247 12.54 21.51 1.76
CA MET A 247 12.52 20.04 1.82
C MET A 247 13.33 19.43 0.66
N VAL A 248 13.08 19.88 -0.56
CA VAL A 248 13.83 19.44 -1.76
C VAL A 248 15.34 19.64 -1.57
N GLU A 249 15.76 20.80 -1.10
CA GLU A 249 17.19 21.10 -0.90
C GLU A 249 17.82 20.22 0.18
N ILE A 250 17.13 20.00 1.30
CA ILE A 250 17.61 19.11 2.36
C ILE A 250 17.75 17.68 1.82
N GLU A 251 16.75 17.19 1.09
CA GLU A 251 16.76 15.82 0.58
C GLU A 251 17.86 15.58 -0.44
N LYS A 252 18.13 16.54 -1.33
CA LYS A 252 19.28 16.51 -2.24
C LYS A 252 20.59 16.36 -1.48
N VAL A 253 20.79 17.15 -0.41
CA VAL A 253 22.02 17.14 0.41
C VAL A 253 22.28 15.76 1.01
N TYR A 254 21.23 15.05 1.41
CA TYR A 254 21.33 13.70 1.99
C TYR A 254 21.17 12.56 0.95
N GLY A 255 21.09 12.89 -0.35
CA GLY A 255 20.95 11.89 -1.41
C GLY A 255 19.59 11.18 -1.43
N HIS A 256 18.57 11.76 -0.81
CA HIS A 256 17.20 11.25 -0.82
C HIS A 256 16.44 11.75 -2.05
N LYS A 257 15.40 10.98 -2.39
CA LYS A 257 14.40 11.33 -3.39
C LYS A 257 13.03 11.17 -2.74
N SER A 258 12.10 12.00 -3.18
CA SER A 258 10.75 12.03 -2.62
C SER A 258 9.67 12.01 -3.67
N THR A 259 8.48 11.63 -3.21
CA THR A 259 7.24 11.77 -3.96
C THR A 259 6.43 12.93 -3.38
N PHE A 260 6.12 13.94 -4.19
CA PHE A 260 5.27 15.07 -3.80
C PHE A 260 3.87 14.88 -4.37
N TYR A 261 2.86 14.80 -3.50
CA TYR A 261 1.46 14.68 -3.89
C TYR A 261 0.80 16.05 -3.93
N MET A 262 0.42 16.51 -5.13
CA MET A 262 -0.11 17.86 -5.34
C MET A 262 -1.64 17.87 -5.32
N LEU A 263 -2.23 18.74 -4.50
CA LEU A 263 -3.68 18.86 -4.38
C LEU A 263 -4.28 19.84 -5.39
N ASN A 264 -4.92 19.32 -6.44
CA ASN A 264 -5.60 20.10 -7.47
C ASN A 264 -7.12 19.82 -7.55
N GLY A 265 -7.81 20.45 -8.51
CA GLY A 265 -9.26 20.35 -8.67
C GLY A 265 -10.08 21.40 -7.93
N THR A 266 -11.33 21.06 -7.58
CA THR A 266 -12.32 22.00 -7.05
C THR A 266 -11.84 22.70 -5.79
N TYR A 267 -11.87 24.04 -5.79
CA TYR A 267 -11.53 24.85 -4.63
C TYR A 267 -12.56 24.70 -3.52
N GLY A 268 -12.13 24.43 -2.29
CA GLY A 268 -13.08 24.28 -1.19
C GLY A 268 -12.46 23.84 0.11
N ARG A 269 -13.29 23.72 1.17
CA ARG A 269 -12.81 23.31 2.50
C ARG A 269 -12.15 21.91 2.50
N PHE A 270 -12.69 21.01 1.70
CA PHE A 270 -12.25 19.62 1.57
C PHE A 270 -11.61 19.35 0.20
N GLY A 271 -11.33 20.41 -0.56
CA GLY A 271 -10.71 20.34 -1.88
C GLY A 271 -9.43 21.17 -1.92
N SER A 272 -9.00 21.50 -3.13
CA SER A 272 -7.78 22.26 -3.35
C SER A 272 -7.82 23.63 -2.69
N ARG A 273 -6.64 24.05 -2.22
CA ARG A 273 -6.37 25.35 -1.59
C ARG A 273 -5.50 26.25 -2.47
N SER A 274 -4.95 25.68 -3.53
CA SER A 274 -3.97 26.33 -4.40
C SER A 274 -4.37 26.08 -5.84
N GLY A 275 -4.42 27.13 -6.66
CA GLY A 275 -4.69 26.96 -8.09
C GLY A 275 -3.58 26.18 -8.79
N ILE A 276 -3.90 25.65 -9.96
CA ILE A 276 -2.97 24.88 -10.80
C ILE A 276 -1.68 25.66 -11.13
N ASP A 277 -1.75 26.99 -11.23
CA ASP A 277 -0.57 27.82 -11.50
C ASP A 277 0.45 27.82 -10.35
N ALA A 278 -0.02 27.69 -9.10
CA ALA A 278 0.86 27.53 -7.95
C ALA A 278 1.60 26.18 -7.99
N ILE A 279 0.89 25.14 -8.46
CA ILE A 279 1.46 23.80 -8.63
C ILE A 279 2.51 23.83 -9.74
N LYS A 280 2.23 24.44 -10.89
CA LYS A 280 3.22 24.63 -11.96
C LYS A 280 4.49 25.30 -11.43
N GLU A 281 4.32 26.38 -10.67
CA GLU A 281 5.45 27.11 -10.09
C GLU A 281 6.29 26.24 -9.16
N VAL A 282 5.68 25.42 -8.29
CA VAL A 282 6.45 24.60 -7.33
C VAL A 282 7.10 23.40 -8.01
N VAL A 283 6.44 22.84 -9.05
CA VAL A 283 6.94 21.71 -9.84
C VAL A 283 8.26 22.07 -10.52
N ASP A 284 8.41 23.31 -11.01
CA ASP A 284 9.63 23.78 -11.66
C ASP A 284 10.86 23.75 -10.73
N ASP A 285 10.65 23.80 -9.41
CA ASP A 285 11.70 23.69 -8.40
C ASP A 285 11.96 22.25 -7.92
N ILE A 286 11.09 21.30 -8.29
CA ILE A 286 11.23 19.88 -7.94
C ILE A 286 12.14 19.18 -8.98
N PRO A 287 13.18 18.45 -8.55
CA PRO A 287 14.08 17.76 -9.47
C PRO A 287 13.35 16.75 -10.35
N SER A 288 13.77 16.64 -11.61
CA SER A 288 13.14 15.69 -12.53
C SER A 288 13.27 14.22 -12.10
N ASN A 289 14.23 13.86 -11.25
CA ASN A 289 14.39 12.52 -10.70
C ASN A 289 13.54 12.24 -9.45
N PHE A 290 12.77 13.23 -8.98
CA PHE A 290 11.76 13.07 -7.94
C PHE A 290 10.42 12.74 -8.60
N GLU A 291 9.49 12.22 -7.82
CA GLU A 291 8.17 11.83 -8.31
C GLU A 291 7.12 12.86 -7.91
N ILE A 292 6.17 13.10 -8.81
CA ILE A 292 5.03 13.99 -8.59
C ILE A 292 3.77 13.17 -8.78
N GLY A 293 3.02 13.04 -7.69
CA GLY A 293 1.76 12.29 -7.64
C GLY A 293 0.57 13.21 -7.52
N MET A 294 -0.62 12.67 -7.77
CA MET A 294 -1.87 13.38 -7.55
C MET A 294 -2.33 13.24 -6.09
N HIS A 295 -2.49 14.36 -5.38
CA HIS A 295 -3.31 14.37 -4.17
C HIS A 295 -4.74 14.75 -4.58
N TYR A 296 -5.67 13.81 -4.63
CA TYR A 296 -7.00 14.10 -5.20
C TYR A 296 -8.01 14.50 -4.13
N ASN A 297 -8.97 15.35 -4.52
CA ASN A 297 -9.97 15.88 -3.59
C ASN A 297 -10.82 14.78 -2.95
N TYR A 298 -11.35 15.11 -1.78
CA TYR A 298 -12.24 14.27 -1.00
C TYR A 298 -13.45 13.70 -1.79
N ASP A 299 -14.03 14.48 -2.69
CA ASP A 299 -15.23 14.16 -3.46
C ASP A 299 -14.98 13.34 -4.73
N THR A 300 -13.72 13.00 -5.04
CA THR A 300 -13.38 12.28 -6.28
C THR A 300 -13.51 10.77 -6.17
N HIS A 301 -13.44 10.18 -4.97
CA HIS A 301 -13.31 8.73 -4.81
C HIS A 301 -14.55 7.93 -5.29
N LEU A 302 -15.71 8.58 -5.42
CA LEU A 302 -16.93 7.97 -5.97
C LEU A 302 -17.28 8.48 -7.38
N ASN A 303 -16.45 9.33 -7.97
CA ASN A 303 -16.72 9.97 -9.26
C ASN A 303 -15.51 9.88 -10.19
N GLU A 304 -15.52 8.86 -11.03
CA GLU A 304 -14.47 8.59 -12.02
C GLU A 304 -14.21 9.78 -12.95
N SER A 305 -15.26 10.51 -13.35
CA SER A 305 -15.11 11.70 -14.20
C SER A 305 -14.33 12.80 -13.48
N LEU A 306 -14.69 13.11 -12.23
CA LEU A 306 -13.98 14.14 -11.45
C LEU A 306 -12.54 13.73 -11.15
N PHE A 307 -12.29 12.45 -10.86
CA PHE A 307 -10.95 11.93 -10.70
C PHE A 307 -10.13 12.09 -11.98
N LYS A 308 -10.73 11.76 -13.13
CA LYS A 308 -10.08 11.90 -14.44
C LYS A 308 -9.80 13.36 -14.78
N ASP A 309 -10.74 14.27 -14.52
CA ASP A 309 -10.56 15.70 -14.77
C ASP A 309 -9.39 16.26 -13.92
N GLN A 310 -9.27 15.85 -12.66
CA GLN A 310 -8.13 16.22 -11.81
C GLN A 310 -6.81 15.62 -12.30
N TYR A 311 -6.83 14.36 -12.72
CA TYR A 311 -5.66 13.72 -13.31
C TYR A 311 -5.19 14.47 -14.54
N ASP A 312 -6.10 14.77 -15.48
CA ASP A 312 -5.80 15.45 -16.73
C ASP A 312 -5.31 16.89 -16.48
N GLU A 313 -5.90 17.61 -15.52
CA GLU A 313 -5.45 18.94 -15.09
C GLU A 313 -4.00 18.90 -14.56
N LEU A 314 -3.69 18.00 -13.62
CA LEU A 314 -2.33 17.86 -13.08
C LEU A 314 -1.35 17.40 -14.16
N GLN A 315 -1.72 16.40 -14.96
CA GLN A 315 -0.90 15.85 -16.02
C GLN A 315 -0.52 16.91 -17.06
N SER A 316 -1.41 17.86 -17.35
CA SER A 316 -1.13 18.97 -18.28
C SER A 316 0.03 19.87 -17.84
N CYS A 317 0.39 19.83 -16.56
CA CYS A 317 1.47 20.62 -15.97
C CYS A 317 2.79 19.84 -15.87
N LEU A 318 2.79 18.55 -16.17
CA LEU A 318 3.92 17.65 -15.94
C LEU A 318 4.44 17.06 -17.25
N TYR A 319 5.76 17.04 -17.40
CA TYR A 319 6.42 16.38 -18.53
C TYR A 319 6.45 14.86 -18.41
N LYS A 320 6.19 14.33 -17.20
CA LYS A 320 6.19 12.90 -16.88
C LYS A 320 4.78 12.44 -16.56
N PRO A 321 4.45 11.18 -16.85
CA PRO A 321 3.17 10.62 -16.46
C PRO A 321 3.03 10.60 -14.94
N VAL A 322 1.87 11.01 -14.43
CA VAL A 322 1.48 10.79 -13.04
C VAL A 322 1.20 9.29 -12.87
N VAL A 323 1.99 8.63 -12.02
CA VAL A 323 1.89 7.18 -11.78
C VAL A 323 1.56 6.82 -10.33
N ALA A 324 1.49 7.81 -9.45
CA ALA A 324 1.13 7.65 -8.05
C ALA A 324 0.04 8.65 -7.65
N GLY A 325 -0.75 8.28 -6.65
CA GLY A 325 -1.72 9.17 -6.05
C GLY A 325 -2.00 8.83 -4.60
N ARG A 326 -2.48 9.84 -3.86
CA ARG A 326 -2.91 9.72 -2.48
C ARG A 326 -4.23 10.46 -2.30
N ALA A 327 -5.18 9.84 -1.62
CA ALA A 327 -6.48 10.43 -1.38
C ALA A 327 -6.44 11.46 -0.24
N HIS A 328 -7.14 12.58 -0.38
CA HIS A 328 -7.32 13.54 0.71
C HIS A 328 -8.43 13.05 1.66
N TYR A 329 -8.08 12.80 2.94
CA TYR A 329 -8.97 12.31 4.01
C TYR A 329 -9.50 10.86 3.85
N LEU A 330 -8.70 9.98 3.26
CA LEU A 330 -9.05 8.58 2.98
C LEU A 330 -7.94 7.63 3.41
#